data_AF-A0A1X9N893-F1
#
_entry.id   AF-A0A1X9N893-F1
#
_cell.length_a   1.000
_cell.length_b   1.000
_cell.length_c   1.000
_cell.angle_alpha   90.00
_cell.angle_beta   90.00
_cell.angle_gamma   90.00
#
_symmetry.space_group_name_H-M   'P 1'
#
loop_
_entity.id
_entity.type
_entity.pdbx_description
1 polymer ?
#
loop_
_entity_poly.entity_id
_entity_poly.type
_entity_poly.pdbx_seq_one_letter_code
_entity_poly.pdbx_strand_id
1 'polypeptide(L)'
;MHIIIGLITAVAGLIWALHSLQNAGVDLNAFNPFTWVRRRKWEKQLGVKPMHGLTETMEAAALLVVGVVNVEGDITRDTKMDILKLFENEFGIKRNRSLELFSSSTHFLKDVINLDAEVKHVLAPSKSGFQESHVTKLVGMMQHVAGLEGEPSEQQKAIVQAVQSEFNIHVEKSTNW
;
A
#
# COMPACT_ATOMS: atom_id res chain seq x y z
N MET A 1 -29.46 32.79 -46.74
CA MET A 1 -30.06 33.46 -45.56
C MET A 1 -30.76 32.48 -44.60
N HIS A 2 -31.42 31.42 -45.07
CA HIS A 2 -32.06 30.42 -44.19
C HIS A 2 -31.08 29.57 -43.36
N ILE A 3 -29.89 29.31 -43.88
CA ILE A 3 -28.84 28.55 -43.14
C ILE A 3 -28.35 29.32 -41.91
N ILE A 4 -28.20 30.65 -42.03
CA ILE A 4 -27.75 31.51 -40.93
C ILE A 4 -28.84 31.59 -39.86
N ILE A 5 -30.09 31.76 -40.27
CA ILE A 5 -31.24 31.78 -39.35
C ILE A 5 -31.37 30.42 -38.65
N GLY A 6 -31.27 29.31 -39.37
CA GLY A 6 -31.30 27.97 -38.79
C GLY A 6 -30.17 27.73 -37.79
N LEU A 7 -28.96 28.22 -38.09
CA LEU A 7 -27.82 28.14 -37.17
C LEU A 7 -28.08 28.93 -35.88
N ILE A 8 -28.59 30.16 -35.99
CA ILE A 8 -28.90 31.01 -34.83
C ILE A 8 -30.00 30.38 -33.98
N THR A 9 -31.08 29.87 -34.60
CA THR A 9 -32.17 29.20 -33.88
C THR A 9 -31.70 27.93 -33.19
N ALA A 10 -30.84 27.13 -33.83
CA ALA A 10 -30.27 25.93 -33.23
C ALA A 10 -29.38 26.26 -32.02
N VAL A 11 -28.53 27.30 -32.12
CA VAL A 11 -27.68 27.75 -31.01
C VAL A 11 -28.52 28.30 -29.86
N ALA A 12 -29.54 29.12 -30.15
CA ALA A 12 -30.43 29.65 -29.12
C ALA A 12 -31.21 28.54 -28.41
N GLY A 13 -31.71 27.54 -29.15
CA GLY A 13 -32.38 26.36 -28.60
C GLY A 13 -31.46 25.52 -27.72
N LEU A 14 -30.20 25.34 -28.11
CA LEU A 14 -29.20 24.62 -27.32
C LEU A 14 -28.90 25.33 -25.99
N ILE A 15 -28.70 26.66 -26.02
CA ILE A 15 -28.45 27.47 -24.82
C ILE A 15 -29.65 27.40 -23.88
N TRP A 16 -30.87 27.53 -24.41
CA TRP A 16 -32.10 27.43 -23.62
C TRP A 16 -32.25 26.05 -22.97
N ALA A 17 -31.96 24.97 -23.73
CA ALA A 17 -32.02 23.61 -23.21
C ALA A 17 -31.01 23.38 -22.08
N LEU A 18 -29.75 23.83 -22.25
CA LEU A 18 -28.72 23.73 -21.21
C LEU A 18 -29.08 24.53 -19.96
N HIS A 19 -29.61 25.74 -20.12
CA HIS A 19 -30.06 26.59 -19.02
C HIS A 19 -31.27 25.99 -18.28
N SER A 20 -32.25 25.44 -19.00
CA SER A 20 -33.38 24.73 -18.40
C SER A 20 -32.94 23.47 -17.65
N LEU A 21 -31.92 22.76 -18.15
CA LEU A 21 -31.38 21.55 -17.53
C LEU A 21 -30.64 21.88 -16.22
N GLN A 22 -29.86 22.97 -16.19
CA GLN A 22 -29.25 23.49 -14.96
C GLN A 22 -30.30 23.90 -13.93
N ASN A 23 -31.36 24.60 -14.36
CA ASN A 23 -32.45 25.02 -13.47
C ASN A 23 -33.29 23.85 -12.94
N ALA A 24 -33.30 22.72 -13.65
CA ALA A 24 -33.90 21.47 -13.17
C ALA A 24 -33.00 20.70 -12.17
N GLY A 25 -31.84 21.27 -11.78
CA GLY A 25 -30.93 20.70 -10.79
C GLY A 25 -29.87 19.76 -11.36
N VAL A 26 -29.73 19.66 -12.68
CA VAL A 26 -28.67 18.85 -13.32
C VAL A 26 -27.37 19.64 -13.32
N ASP A 27 -26.38 19.15 -12.59
CA ASP A 27 -25.04 19.73 -12.60
C ASP A 27 -24.33 19.39 -13.92
N LEU A 28 -24.17 20.38 -14.81
CA LEU A 28 -23.42 20.20 -16.06
C LEU A 28 -21.95 19.79 -15.82
N ASN A 29 -21.38 20.07 -14.64
CA ASN A 29 -20.04 19.59 -14.27
C ASN A 29 -19.99 18.07 -14.05
N ALA A 30 -21.13 17.39 -13.91
CA ALA A 30 -21.20 15.93 -13.88
C ALA A 30 -20.77 15.30 -15.21
N PHE A 31 -20.88 16.04 -16.33
CA PHE A 31 -20.45 15.61 -17.66
C PHE A 31 -19.02 16.06 -18.01
N ASN A 32 -18.31 16.71 -17.08
CA ASN A 32 -16.92 17.08 -17.31
C ASN A 32 -16.03 15.82 -17.32
N PRO A 33 -15.36 15.49 -18.44
CA PRO A 33 -14.58 14.27 -18.55
C PRO A 33 -13.42 14.23 -17.54
N PHE A 34 -12.85 15.37 -17.16
CA PHE A 34 -11.76 15.43 -16.18
C PHE A 34 -12.24 15.16 -14.75
N THR A 35 -13.42 15.67 -14.37
CA THR A 35 -13.98 15.43 -13.03
C THR A 35 -14.39 13.97 -12.87
N TRP A 36 -14.93 13.37 -13.93
CA TRP A 36 -15.27 11.95 -13.98
C TRP A 36 -14.04 11.04 -13.89
N VAL A 37 -12.99 11.29 -14.68
CA VAL A 37 -11.74 10.51 -14.61
C VAL A 37 -11.14 10.60 -13.20
N ARG A 38 -11.09 11.81 -12.62
CA ARG A 38 -10.61 12.00 -11.25
C ARG A 38 -11.47 11.24 -10.24
N ARG A 39 -12.79 11.41 -10.24
CA ARG A 39 -13.71 10.71 -9.33
C ARG A 39 -13.50 9.20 -9.39
N ARG A 40 -13.42 8.63 -10.60
CA ARG A 40 -13.22 7.20 -10.81
C ARG A 40 -11.89 6.70 -10.29
N LYS A 41 -10.83 7.53 -10.36
CA LYS A 41 -9.53 7.21 -9.74
C LYS A 41 -9.62 7.18 -8.21
N TRP A 42 -10.34 8.13 -7.62
CA TRP A 42 -10.55 8.20 -6.16
C TRP A 42 -11.46 7.08 -5.66
N GLU A 43 -12.54 6.76 -6.37
CA GLU A 43 -13.41 5.61 -6.06
C GLU A 43 -12.64 4.29 -6.03
N LYS A 44 -11.64 4.11 -6.89
CA LYS A 44 -10.75 2.94 -6.85
C LYS A 44 -9.81 2.91 -5.65
N GLN A 45 -9.54 4.06 -5.03
CA GLN A 45 -8.70 4.17 -3.84
C GLN A 45 -9.54 4.07 -2.56
N LEU A 46 -10.80 4.52 -2.60
CA LEU A 46 -11.76 4.44 -1.51
C LEU A 46 -12.21 2.98 -1.33
N GLY A 47 -11.79 2.36 -0.23
CA GLY A 47 -12.13 0.97 0.12
C GLY A 47 -10.98 -0.04 0.00
N VAL A 48 -9.81 0.40 -0.46
CA VAL A 48 -8.59 -0.42 -0.43
C VAL A 48 -7.81 -0.11 0.86
N LYS A 49 -7.33 -1.14 1.55
CA LYS A 49 -6.51 -0.97 2.76
C LYS A 49 -5.27 -0.12 2.42
N PRO A 50 -4.91 0.90 3.22
CA PRO A 50 -3.81 1.82 2.89
C PRO A 50 -2.47 1.13 2.59
N MET A 51 -2.19 0.01 3.25
CA MET A 51 -0.98 -0.79 3.01
C MET A 51 -0.88 -1.40 1.59
N HIS A 52 -1.99 -1.53 0.85
CA HIS A 52 -1.95 -2.03 -0.54
C HIS A 52 -1.58 -0.91 -1.53
N GLY A 53 -1.37 0.32 -1.05
CA GLY A 53 -0.93 1.47 -1.84
C GLY A 53 0.57 1.75 -1.74
N LEU A 54 1.35 0.90 -1.06
CA LEU A 54 2.78 1.12 -0.84
C LEU A 54 3.59 0.83 -2.10
N THR A 55 3.94 1.89 -2.82
CA THR A 55 4.75 1.82 -4.06
C THR A 55 6.24 1.75 -3.79
N GLU A 56 6.69 2.28 -2.64
CA GLU A 56 8.10 2.28 -2.25
C GLU A 56 8.48 0.97 -1.56
N THR A 57 9.54 0.32 -2.05
CA THR A 57 10.00 -0.99 -1.56
C THR A 57 10.39 -0.96 -0.10
N MET A 58 11.05 0.12 0.33
CA MET A 58 11.45 0.32 1.73
C MET A 58 10.24 0.44 2.67
N GLU A 59 9.16 1.10 2.23
CA GLU A 59 7.95 1.24 3.06
C GLU A 59 7.20 -0.08 3.19
N ALA A 60 7.08 -0.84 2.08
CA ALA A 60 6.52 -2.18 2.11
C ALA A 60 7.38 -3.14 2.97
N ALA A 61 8.70 -3.07 2.86
CA ALA A 61 9.63 -3.84 3.68
C ALA A 61 9.48 -3.51 5.18
N ALA A 62 9.46 -2.22 5.54
CA ALA A 62 9.27 -1.77 6.91
C ALA A 62 7.92 -2.25 7.49
N LEU A 63 6.84 -2.17 6.70
CA LEU A 63 5.53 -2.66 7.09
C LEU A 63 5.58 -4.15 7.43
N LEU A 64 6.19 -4.97 6.57
CA LEU A 64 6.26 -6.42 6.77
C LEU A 64 7.10 -6.79 7.98
N VAL A 65 8.24 -6.12 8.20
CA VAL A 65 9.08 -6.32 9.39
C VAL A 65 8.31 -5.99 10.67
N VAL A 66 7.63 -4.83 10.72
CA VAL A 66 6.80 -4.47 11.88
C VAL A 66 5.61 -5.42 12.03
N GLY A 67 5.03 -5.87 10.91
CA GLY A 67 3.91 -6.78 10.88
C GLY A 67 4.19 -8.13 11.51
N VAL A 68 5.41 -8.64 11.35
CA VAL A 68 5.83 -9.90 11.99
C VAL A 68 5.78 -9.81 13.52
N VAL A 69 6.26 -8.73 14.13
CA VAL A 69 6.18 -8.60 15.60
C VAL A 69 4.78 -8.19 16.07
N ASN A 70 4.04 -7.45 15.25
CA ASN A 70 2.70 -6.97 15.61
C ASN A 70 1.67 -8.10 15.74
N VAL A 71 1.86 -9.23 15.05
CA VAL A 71 0.91 -10.36 15.08
C VAL A 71 0.83 -11.03 16.47
N GLU A 72 1.90 -10.95 17.26
CA GLU A 72 1.92 -11.45 18.65
C GLU A 72 1.27 -10.47 19.65
N GLY A 73 0.93 -9.27 19.18
CA GLY A 73 0.28 -8.23 19.98
C GLY A 73 1.16 -7.00 20.17
N ASP A 74 1.21 -6.50 21.41
CA ASP A 74 1.81 -5.22 21.72
C ASP A 74 3.34 -5.26 21.61
N ILE A 75 3.89 -4.41 20.73
CA ILE A 75 5.34 -4.30 20.53
C ILE A 75 5.96 -3.63 21.77
N THR A 76 6.86 -4.36 22.44
CA THR A 76 7.59 -3.85 23.60
C THR A 76 8.55 -2.71 23.22
N ARG A 77 8.97 -1.93 24.23
CA ARG A 77 9.92 -0.82 24.01
C ARG A 77 11.25 -1.29 23.44
N ASP A 78 11.75 -2.43 23.92
CA ASP A 78 13.06 -2.98 23.51
C ASP A 78 12.98 -3.50 22.08
N THR A 79 11.95 -4.29 21.76
CA THR A 79 11.67 -4.75 20.38
C THR A 79 11.52 -3.56 19.42
N LYS A 80 10.82 -2.50 19.82
CA LYS A 80 10.76 -1.26 19.03
C LYS A 80 12.14 -0.64 18.83
N MET A 81 12.97 -0.57 19.87
CA MET A 81 14.32 0.00 19.75
C MET A 81 15.20 -0.80 18.78
N ASP A 82 15.09 -2.12 18.80
CA ASP A 82 15.88 -2.99 17.92
C ASP A 82 15.41 -2.95 16.47
N ILE A 83 14.09 -2.90 16.22
CA ILE A 83 13.55 -2.65 14.87
C ILE A 83 14.06 -1.34 14.31
N LEU A 84 14.07 -0.28 15.12
CA LEU A 84 14.51 1.02 14.64
C LEU A 84 16.01 1.05 14.31
N LYS A 85 16.86 0.35 15.09
CA LYS A 85 18.29 0.15 14.76
C LYS A 85 18.44 -0.68 13.49
N LEU A 86 17.63 -1.72 13.33
CA LEU A 86 17.63 -2.58 12.15
C LEU A 86 17.32 -1.77 10.89
N PHE A 87 16.33 -0.87 10.95
CA PHE A 87 16.03 0.06 9.86
C PHE A 87 17.18 1.02 9.56
N GLU A 88 17.82 1.59 10.59
CA GLU A 88 18.97 2.48 10.40
C GLU A 88 20.14 1.76 9.72
N ASN A 89 20.43 0.53 10.12
CA ASN A 89 21.55 -0.26 9.61
C ASN A 89 21.29 -0.84 8.22
N GLU A 90 20.12 -1.44 7.99
CA GLU A 90 19.83 -2.15 6.74
C GLU A 90 19.36 -1.23 5.62
N PHE A 91 18.61 -0.17 5.96
CA PHE A 91 18.13 0.80 4.98
C PHE A 91 19.06 2.03 4.87
N GLY A 92 20.03 2.20 5.78
CA GLY A 92 20.95 3.35 5.76
C GLY A 92 20.27 4.69 6.04
N ILE A 93 19.16 4.68 6.78
CA ILE A 93 18.36 5.87 7.08
C ILE A 93 18.66 6.44 8.46
N LYS A 94 18.32 7.71 8.68
CA LYS A 94 18.48 8.36 9.99
C LYS A 94 17.37 7.95 10.96
N ARG A 95 17.65 8.07 12.26
CA ARG A 95 16.71 7.79 13.36
C ARG A 95 15.31 8.37 13.17
N ASN A 96 15.19 9.64 12.77
CA ASN A 96 13.89 10.28 12.57
C ASN A 96 13.07 9.59 11.48
N ARG A 97 13.70 9.23 10.36
CA ARG A 97 13.03 8.51 9.27
C ARG A 97 12.67 7.08 9.67
N SER A 98 13.52 6.42 10.47
CA SER A 98 13.23 5.12 11.05
C SER A 98 11.98 5.16 11.96
N LEU A 99 11.86 6.19 12.80
CA LEU A 99 10.68 6.42 13.64
C LEU A 99 9.40 6.69 12.84
N GLU A 100 9.51 7.46 11.76
CA GLU A 100 8.40 7.71 10.83
C GLU A 100 7.92 6.39 10.20
N LEU A 101 8.84 5.59 9.65
CA LEU A 101 8.53 4.30 9.02
C LEU A 101 7.89 3.32 10.00
N PHE A 102 8.40 3.24 11.23
CA PHE A 102 7.80 2.40 12.26
C PHE A 102 6.38 2.87 12.60
N SER A 103 6.18 4.18 12.75
CA SER A 103 4.88 4.74 13.13
C SER A 103 3.85 4.60 12.01
N SER A 104 4.24 4.80 10.75
CA SER A 104 3.35 4.56 9.60
C SER A 104 2.99 3.08 9.48
N SER A 105 3.96 2.19 9.65
CA SER A 105 3.75 0.74 9.60
C SER A 105 2.76 0.26 10.65
N THR A 106 2.94 0.66 11.92
CA THR A 106 2.00 0.33 13.00
C THR A 106 0.61 0.91 12.76
N HIS A 107 0.52 2.12 12.18
CA HIS A 107 -0.77 2.70 11.81
C HIS A 107 -1.50 1.87 10.74
N PHE A 108 -0.79 1.40 9.71
CA PHE A 108 -1.36 0.58 8.65
C PHE A 108 -1.83 -0.81 9.12
N LEU A 109 -1.26 -1.32 10.21
CA LEU A 109 -1.54 -2.65 10.74
C LEU A 109 -2.72 -2.73 11.72
N LYS A 110 -3.25 -1.59 12.20
CA LYS A 110 -4.25 -1.55 13.30
C LYS A 110 -5.48 -2.45 13.12
N ASP A 111 -5.95 -2.62 11.88
CA ASP A 111 -7.17 -3.39 11.57
C ASP A 111 -6.84 -4.65 10.73
N VAL A 112 -5.59 -5.12 10.77
CA VAL A 112 -5.13 -6.25 9.98
C VAL A 112 -5.12 -7.51 10.84
N ILE A 113 -6.05 -8.42 10.58
CA ILE A 113 -6.17 -9.68 11.32
C ILE A 113 -5.21 -10.74 10.79
N ASN A 114 -5.16 -10.93 9.46
CA ASN A 114 -4.36 -11.95 8.80
C ASN A 114 -3.37 -11.29 7.83
N LEU A 115 -2.19 -10.94 8.32
CA LEU A 115 -1.19 -10.25 7.50
C LEU A 115 -0.61 -11.15 6.40
N ASP A 116 -0.46 -12.45 6.66
CA ASP A 116 0.04 -13.46 5.72
C ASP A 116 -0.77 -13.48 4.42
N ALA A 117 -2.10 -13.40 4.51
CA ALA A 117 -2.99 -13.32 3.34
C ALA A 117 -2.86 -11.99 2.58
N GLU A 118 -2.47 -10.91 3.26
CA GLU A 118 -2.35 -9.57 2.68
C GLU A 118 -0.96 -9.32 2.06
N VAL A 119 0.05 -10.15 2.35
CA VAL A 119 1.42 -10.01 1.84
C VAL A 119 1.45 -9.79 0.33
N LYS A 120 0.68 -10.57 -0.42
CA LYS A 120 0.59 -10.44 -1.88
C LYS A 120 0.11 -9.05 -2.30
N HIS A 121 -0.89 -8.50 -1.61
CA HIS A 121 -1.47 -7.20 -1.93
C HIS A 121 -0.59 -6.03 -1.47
N VAL A 122 0.11 -6.18 -0.35
CA VAL A 122 1.11 -5.22 0.14
C VAL A 122 2.29 -5.11 -0.83
N LEU A 123 2.77 -6.25 -1.33
CA LEU A 123 3.93 -6.28 -2.22
C LEU A 123 3.58 -5.91 -3.67
N ALA A 124 2.35 -6.18 -4.13
CA ALA A 124 1.96 -5.99 -5.54
C ALA A 124 2.39 -4.63 -6.16
N PRO A 125 2.27 -3.46 -5.50
CA PRO A 125 2.63 -2.18 -6.10
C PRO A 125 4.14 -1.92 -6.15
N SER A 126 4.92 -2.51 -5.24
CA SER A 126 6.36 -2.27 -5.09
C SER A 126 7.23 -3.44 -5.54
N LYS A 127 6.63 -4.60 -5.85
CA LYS A 127 7.32 -5.87 -6.17
C LYS A 127 8.39 -5.72 -7.24
N SER A 128 8.12 -4.95 -8.30
CA SER A 128 9.06 -4.74 -9.41
C SER A 128 10.30 -3.92 -9.04
N GLY A 129 10.26 -3.17 -7.93
CA GLY A 129 11.40 -2.40 -7.44
C GLY A 129 12.35 -3.20 -6.54
N PHE A 130 11.97 -4.41 -6.10
CA PHE A 130 12.82 -5.23 -5.26
C PHE A 130 13.92 -5.90 -6.09
N GLN A 131 15.17 -5.72 -5.67
CA GLN A 131 16.30 -6.50 -6.15
C GLN A 131 16.45 -7.75 -5.29
N GLU A 132 17.04 -8.82 -5.83
CA GLU A 132 17.23 -10.08 -5.10
C GLU A 132 17.97 -9.88 -3.75
N SER A 133 18.95 -8.97 -3.73
CA SER A 133 19.67 -8.56 -2.53
C SER A 133 18.75 -7.91 -1.49
N HIS A 134 17.79 -7.09 -1.92
CA HIS A 134 16.80 -6.45 -1.04
C HIS A 134 15.85 -7.47 -0.44
N VAL A 135 15.44 -8.47 -1.22
CA VAL A 135 14.53 -9.51 -0.71
C VAL A 135 15.23 -10.38 0.33
N THR A 136 16.49 -10.76 0.08
CA THR A 136 17.28 -11.53 1.04
C THR A 136 17.43 -10.78 2.37
N LYS A 137 17.72 -9.48 2.31
CA LYS A 137 17.77 -8.62 3.50
C LYS A 137 16.43 -8.52 4.21
N LEU A 138 15.34 -8.29 3.47
CA LEU A 138 13.99 -8.21 4.04
C LEU A 138 13.65 -9.50 4.80
N VAL A 139 13.84 -10.67 4.19
CA VAL A 139 13.59 -11.96 4.84
C VAL A 139 14.46 -12.13 6.08
N GLY A 140 15.74 -11.78 6.02
CA GLY A 140 16.64 -11.82 7.17
C GLY A 140 16.19 -10.89 8.30
N MET A 141 15.74 -9.67 7.98
CA MET A 141 15.19 -8.73 8.95
C MET A 141 13.92 -9.28 9.61
N MET A 142 13.01 -9.86 8.83
CA MET A 142 11.78 -10.46 9.35
C MET A 142 12.06 -11.65 10.28
N GLN A 143 13.01 -12.52 9.90
CA GLN A 143 13.44 -13.64 10.75
C GLN A 143 14.10 -13.16 12.03
N HIS A 144 14.93 -12.11 11.96
CA HIS A 144 15.56 -11.53 13.13
C HIS A 144 14.54 -10.99 14.14
N VAL A 145 13.55 -10.21 13.67
CA VAL A 145 12.54 -9.64 14.57
C VAL A 145 11.58 -10.68 15.12
N ALA A 146 11.28 -11.74 14.37
CA ALA A 146 10.50 -12.87 14.87
C ALA A 146 11.18 -13.58 16.05
N GLY A 147 12.52 -13.56 16.09
CA GLY A 147 13.32 -14.21 17.13
C GLY A 147 13.65 -13.33 18.33
N LEU A 148 13.21 -12.06 18.39
CA LEU A 148 13.60 -11.13 19.47
C LEU A 148 12.99 -11.52 20.83
N GLU A 149 11.78 -12.05 20.83
CA GLU A 149 11.03 -12.38 22.06
C GLU A 149 10.96 -13.90 22.32
N GLY A 150 11.74 -14.70 21.59
CA GLY A 150 11.82 -16.15 21.76
C GLY A 150 11.79 -16.90 20.44
N GLU A 151 11.29 -18.14 20.47
CA GLU A 151 11.08 -18.94 19.26
C GLU A 151 9.95 -18.34 18.41
N PRO A 152 10.15 -18.14 17.09
CA PRO A 152 9.13 -17.61 16.22
C PRO A 152 7.83 -18.41 16.26
N SER A 153 6.69 -17.72 16.36
CA SER A 153 5.38 -18.37 16.31
C SER A 153 5.01 -18.85 14.91
N GLU A 154 3.98 -19.70 14.83
CA GLU A 154 3.49 -20.19 13.53
C GLU A 154 2.93 -19.06 12.66
N GLN A 155 2.33 -18.03 13.25
CA GLN A 155 1.83 -16.87 12.51
C GLN A 155 2.98 -16.02 11.95
N GLN A 156 4.02 -15.79 12.76
CA GLN A 156 5.24 -15.10 12.30
C GLN A 156 5.92 -15.84 11.15
N LYS A 157 6.06 -17.16 11.28
CA LYS A 157 6.60 -18.03 10.22
C LYS A 157 5.74 -17.98 8.95
N ALA A 158 4.41 -18.00 9.09
CA ALA A 158 3.50 -17.92 7.96
C ALA A 158 3.67 -16.61 7.16
N ILE A 159 3.85 -15.47 7.85
CA ILE A 159 4.10 -14.18 7.19
C ILE A 159 5.44 -14.22 6.43
N VAL A 160 6.51 -14.71 7.07
CA VAL A 160 7.83 -14.85 6.43
C VAL A 160 7.75 -15.76 5.20
N GLN A 161 7.06 -16.90 5.32
CA GLN A 161 6.89 -17.86 4.23
C GLN A 161 6.04 -17.28 3.09
N ALA A 162 5.01 -16.49 3.39
CA ALA A 162 4.21 -15.80 2.39
C ALA A 162 5.07 -14.82 1.57
N VAL A 163 5.98 -14.08 2.23
CA VAL A 163 6.93 -13.19 1.54
C VAL A 163 7.90 -13.98 0.67
N GLN A 164 8.50 -15.05 1.20
CA GLN A 164 9.41 -15.92 0.45
C GLN A 164 8.73 -16.51 -0.80
N SER A 165 7.51 -17.00 -0.64
CA SER A 165 6.70 -17.57 -1.73
C SER A 165 6.43 -16.52 -2.80
N GLU A 166 6.11 -15.29 -2.40
CA GLU A 166 5.77 -14.24 -3.35
C GLU A 166 6.98 -13.76 -4.17
N PHE A 167 8.19 -13.88 -3.63
CA PHE A 167 9.44 -13.64 -4.37
C PHE A 167 10.07 -14.91 -4.96
N ASN A 168 9.43 -16.07 -4.86
CA ASN A 168 9.97 -17.38 -5.30
C ASN A 168 11.34 -17.72 -4.70
N ILE A 169 11.65 -17.21 -3.50
CA ILE A 169 12.87 -17.57 -2.79
C ILE A 169 12.73 -19.01 -2.32
N HIS A 170 13.44 -19.91 -2.98
CA HIS A 170 13.62 -21.27 -2.49
C HIS A 170 14.65 -21.18 -1.36
N VAL A 171 14.18 -21.19 -0.11
CA VAL A 171 15.06 -21.54 1.00
C VAL A 171 15.40 -23.00 0.79
N GLU A 172 16.60 -23.26 0.27
CA GLU A 172 17.17 -24.60 0.24
C GLU A 172 17.16 -25.09 1.69
N LYS A 173 16.20 -25.96 2.02
CA LYS A 173 16.24 -26.74 3.26
C LYS A 173 17.61 -27.38 3.23
N SER A 174 18.50 -26.99 4.16
CA SER A 174 19.78 -27.67 4.31
C SER A 174 19.44 -29.14 4.50
N THR A 175 19.63 -29.90 3.43
CA THR A 175 19.50 -31.33 3.47
C THR A 175 20.71 -31.76 4.27
N ASN A 176 20.47 -32.09 5.54
CA ASN A 176 21.50 -32.64 6.41
C ASN A 176 22.26 -33.71 5.62
N TRP A 177 23.59 -33.56 5.56
CA TRP A 177 24.50 -34.68 5.43
C TRP A 177 24.78 -35.21 6.83
#